data_AF-A0A9W9N0N0-F1
#
_entry.id   AF-A0A9W9N0N0-F1
#
_cell.length_a   1.000
_cell.length_b   1.000
_cell.length_c   1.000
_cell.angle_alpha   90.00
_cell.angle_beta   90.00
_cell.angle_gamma   90.00
#
_symmetry.space_group_name_H-M   'P 1'
#
loop_
_entity.id
_entity.type
_entity.pdbx_description
1 polymer ?
#
loop_
_entity_poly.entity_id
_entity_poly.type
_entity_poly.pdbx_seq_one_letter_code
_entity_poly.pdbx_strand_id
1 'polypeptide(L)'
;MNPTVTPITIKLDRWEKQWERETTSAPTKRLVQAPNKKTLRLYEGLSKPQCAILIQMRTMRIGLRHFLFKIKAAETDRRSCDEGSQTPKHILMQCPRYIIPRTEL
;
A
#
# COMPACT_ATOMS: atom_id res chain seq x y z
N MET A 1 -17.42 -40.74 -0.16
CA MET A 1 -18.17 -39.57 -0.65
C MET A 1 -17.14 -38.48 -0.91
N ASN A 2 -16.84 -38.18 -2.18
CA ASN A 2 -15.92 -37.10 -2.54
C ASN A 2 -16.69 -35.77 -2.52
N PRO A 3 -16.23 -34.75 -1.77
CA PRO A 3 -16.90 -33.46 -1.76
C PRO A 3 -16.81 -32.84 -3.16
N THR A 4 -17.97 -32.53 -3.74
CA THR A 4 -18.09 -31.92 -5.06
C THR A 4 -17.41 -30.55 -5.06
N VAL A 5 -16.25 -30.44 -5.71
CA VAL A 5 -15.54 -29.16 -5.85
C VAL A 5 -16.36 -28.25 -6.78
N THR A 6 -16.82 -27.12 -6.26
CA THR A 6 -17.65 -26.18 -7.02
C THR A 6 -16.80 -25.26 -7.93
N PRO A 7 -17.35 -24.69 -9.02
CA PRO A 7 -16.63 -23.80 -9.92
C PRO A 7 -16.04 -22.55 -9.25
N ILE A 8 -16.70 -22.06 -8.18
CA ILE A 8 -16.21 -20.94 -7.35
C ILE A 8 -14.93 -21.36 -6.61
N THR A 9 -14.92 -22.57 -6.04
CA THR A 9 -13.75 -23.13 -5.35
C THR A 9 -12.56 -23.29 -6.31
N ILE A 10 -12.78 -23.71 -7.56
CA ILE A 10 -11.72 -23.83 -8.59
C ILE A 10 -11.15 -22.45 -8.97
N LYS A 11 -12.00 -21.42 -9.10
CA LYS A 11 -11.56 -20.06 -9.40
C LYS A 11 -10.72 -19.46 -8.26
N LEU A 12 -11.11 -19.72 -7.01
CA LEU A 12 -10.37 -19.26 -5.83
C LEU A 12 -9.00 -19.95 -5.73
N ASP A 13 -8.94 -21.26 -5.93
CA ASP A 13 -7.68 -22.03 -5.92
C ASP A 13 -6.70 -21.57 -7.02
N ARG A 14 -7.21 -21.28 -8.23
CA ARG A 14 -6.39 -20.72 -9.30
C ARG A 14 -5.85 -19.33 -8.93
N TRP A 15 -6.70 -18.48 -8.35
CA TRP A 15 -6.30 -17.13 -7.94
C TRP A 15 -5.25 -17.17 -6.84
N GLU A 16 -5.40 -18.05 -5.85
CA GLU A 16 -4.47 -18.19 -4.74
C GLU A 16 -3.10 -18.68 -5.21
N LYS A 17 -3.06 -19.70 -6.07
CA LYS A 17 -1.82 -20.17 -6.71
C LYS A 17 -1.13 -19.09 -7.53
N GLN A 18 -1.90 -18.27 -8.24
CA GLN A 18 -1.34 -17.13 -8.99
C GLN A 18 -0.78 -16.06 -8.05
N TRP A 19 -1.52 -15.74 -6.98
CA TRP A 19 -1.07 -14.81 -5.96
C TRP A 19 0.24 -15.27 -5.32
N GLU A 20 0.36 -16.54 -4.94
CA GLU A 20 1.59 -17.10 -4.35
C GLU A 20 2.79 -17.02 -5.28
N ARG A 21 2.62 -17.38 -6.56
CA ARG A 21 3.69 -17.40 -7.57
C ARG A 21 4.20 -16.01 -7.97
N GLU A 22 3.40 -14.97 -7.81
CA GLU A 22 3.75 -13.60 -8.21
C GLU A 22 4.91 -13.05 -7.37
N THR A 23 6.01 -12.67 -8.01
CA THR A 23 7.22 -12.17 -7.33
C THR A 23 7.24 -10.64 -7.23
N THR A 24 6.55 -9.94 -8.14
CA THR A 24 6.52 -8.47 -8.18
C THR A 24 5.69 -7.87 -7.04
N SER A 25 4.81 -8.67 -6.42
CA SER A 25 3.94 -8.29 -5.32
C SER A 25 4.62 -8.36 -3.94
N ALA A 26 5.90 -8.73 -3.85
CA ALA A 26 6.61 -8.91 -2.58
C ALA A 26 6.45 -7.75 -1.57
N PRO A 27 6.52 -6.46 -1.96
CA PRO A 27 6.28 -5.35 -1.02
C PRO A 27 4.84 -5.33 -0.48
N THR A 28 3.86 -5.62 -1.32
CA THR A 28 2.44 -5.68 -0.94
C THR A 28 2.15 -6.92 -0.09
N LYS A 29 2.76 -8.06 -0.40
CA LYS A 29 2.67 -9.31 0.38
C LYS A 29 3.20 -9.17 1.81
N ARG A 30 4.25 -8.36 2.03
CA ARG A 30 4.73 -8.02 3.38
C ARG A 30 3.68 -7.29 4.21
N LEU A 31 2.82 -6.50 3.57
CA LEU A 31 1.78 -5.71 4.23
C LEU A 31 0.49 -6.51 4.40
N VAL A 32 0.17 -7.36 3.43
CA VAL A 32 -1.05 -8.17 3.37
C VAL A 32 -0.70 -9.50 2.72
N GLN A 33 -0.56 -10.55 3.52
CA GLN A 33 -0.19 -11.89 3.02
C GLN A 33 -1.26 -12.46 2.07
N ALA A 34 -2.53 -12.22 2.37
CA ALA A 34 -3.67 -12.51 1.51
C ALA A 34 -4.82 -11.52 1.81
N PRO A 35 -5.67 -11.18 0.83
CA PRO A 35 -6.87 -10.39 1.03
C PRO A 35 -7.73 -11.01 2.13
N ASN A 36 -8.01 -10.24 3.17
CA ASN A 36 -8.83 -10.70 4.28
C ASN A 36 -9.77 -9.56 4.72
N LYS A 37 -10.90 -9.92 5.34
CA LYS A 37 -11.91 -8.94 5.78
C LYS A 37 -11.34 -7.91 6.75
N LYS A 38 -10.38 -8.28 7.61
CA LYS A 38 -9.75 -7.34 8.55
C LYS A 38 -8.94 -6.26 7.83
N THR A 39 -8.25 -6.61 6.75
CA THR A 39 -7.52 -5.67 5.89
C THR A 39 -8.48 -4.73 5.18
N LEU A 40 -9.66 -5.21 4.77
CA LEU A 40 -10.67 -4.36 4.12
C LEU A 40 -11.25 -3.31 5.08
N ARG A 41 -11.34 -3.61 6.38
CA ARG A 41 -11.79 -2.65 7.40
C ARG A 41 -10.96 -1.37 7.47
N LEU A 42 -9.69 -1.42 7.06
CA LEU A 42 -8.83 -0.23 6.98
C LEU A 42 -9.35 0.83 6.01
N TYR A 43 -10.25 0.45 5.10
CA TYR A 43 -10.79 1.32 4.05
C TYR A 43 -12.29 1.58 4.23
N GLU A 44 -12.91 1.07 5.30
CA GLU A 44 -14.32 1.32 5.58
C GLU A 44 -14.58 2.81 5.86
N GLY A 45 -15.68 3.35 5.32
CA GLY A 45 -16.04 4.76 5.47
C GLY A 45 -15.22 5.75 4.64
N LEU A 46 -14.18 5.30 3.93
CA LEU A 46 -13.36 6.15 3.07
C LEU A 46 -13.96 6.26 1.66
N SER A 47 -13.91 7.46 1.10
CA SER A 47 -14.18 7.68 -0.32
C SER A 47 -13.11 6.99 -1.19
N LYS A 48 -13.46 6.71 -2.46
CA LYS A 48 -12.54 6.08 -3.42
C LYS A 48 -11.18 6.82 -3.55
N PRO A 49 -11.12 8.17 -3.61
CA PRO A 49 -9.83 8.88 -3.62
C PRO A 49 -9.01 8.66 -2.34
N GLN A 50 -9.65 8.69 -1.17
CA GLN A 50 -8.97 8.45 0.11
C GLN A 50 -8.41 7.03 0.19
N CYS A 51 -9.19 6.02 -0.22
CA CYS A 51 -8.72 4.64 -0.32
C CYS A 51 -7.50 4.52 -1.23
N ALA A 52 -7.53 5.16 -2.41
CA ALA A 52 -6.43 5.12 -3.36
C ALA A 52 -5.14 5.71 -2.74
N ILE A 53 -5.23 6.87 -2.11
CA ILE A 53 -4.09 7.50 -1.42
C ILE A 53 -3.55 6.59 -0.31
N LEU A 54 -4.43 6.01 0.51
CA LEU A 54 -4.02 5.15 1.63
C LEU A 54 -3.33 3.87 1.14
N ILE A 55 -3.86 3.23 0.09
CA ILE A 55 -3.24 2.04 -0.53
C ILE A 55 -1.85 2.39 -1.07
N GLN A 56 -1.73 3.50 -1.80
CA GLN A 56 -0.46 3.95 -2.37
C GLN A 56 0.57 4.31 -1.29
N MET A 57 0.14 4.97 -0.22
CA MET A 57 0.99 5.28 0.95
C MET A 57 1.48 4.01 1.65
N ARG A 58 0.58 3.05 1.91
CA ARG A 58 0.94 1.78 2.55
C ARG A 58 1.92 0.98 1.73
N THR A 59 1.71 0.89 0.42
CA THR A 59 2.57 0.14 -0.52
C THR A 59 3.83 0.89 -0.94
N MET A 60 4.00 2.15 -0.50
CA MET A 60 5.05 3.08 -0.94
C MET A 60 5.07 3.32 -2.46
N ARG A 61 3.99 2.98 -3.18
CA ARG A 61 3.81 3.21 -4.61
C ARG A 61 3.00 4.48 -4.83
N ILE A 62 3.56 5.59 -4.39
CA ILE A 62 2.94 6.92 -4.47
C ILE A 62 3.93 7.92 -5.07
N GLY A 63 3.44 8.99 -5.69
CA GLY A 63 4.26 10.06 -6.29
C GLY A 63 5.05 10.93 -5.30
N LEU A 64 5.52 10.38 -4.18
CA LEU A 64 6.45 11.06 -3.29
C LEU A 64 7.89 10.98 -3.83
N ARG A 65 8.74 11.94 -3.45
CA ARG A 65 10.10 12.08 -3.99
C ARG A 65 10.95 10.82 -3.84
N HIS A 66 10.84 10.10 -2.73
CA HIS A 66 11.57 8.84 -2.57
C HIS A 66 11.26 7.82 -3.67
N PHE A 67 9.97 7.66 -3.99
CA PHE A 67 9.55 6.71 -5.03
C PHE A 67 10.00 7.20 -6.41
N LEU A 68 9.77 8.48 -6.72
CA LEU A 68 10.14 9.09 -8.01
C LEU A 68 11.66 9.02 -8.25
N PHE A 69 12.47 9.27 -7.23
CA PHE A 69 13.92 9.13 -7.30
C PHE A 69 14.36 7.69 -7.57
N LYS A 70 13.77 6.70 -6.88
CA LYS A 70 14.08 5.28 -7.11
C LYS A 70 13.80 4.81 -8.53
N ILE A 71 12.80 5.38 -9.19
CA ILE A 71 12.47 5.05 -10.60
C ILE A 71 13.15 6.00 -11.59
N LYS A 72 14.09 6.85 -11.14
CA LYS A 72 14.81 7.84 -11.95
C LYS A 72 13.90 8.88 -12.63
N ALA A 73 12.70 9.11 -12.07
CA ALA A 73 11.75 10.15 -12.51
C ALA A 73 11.95 11.49 -11.75
N ALA A 74 12.88 11.55 -10.80
CA ALA A 74 13.30 12.77 -10.13
C ALA A 74 14.81 12.72 -9.85
N GLU A 75 15.45 13.88 -9.87
CA GLU A 75 16.90 14.03 -9.62
C GLU A 75 17.29 13.81 -8.15
N THR A 76 16.35 14.01 -7.23
CA THR A 76 16.58 13.86 -5.79
C THR A 76 15.35 13.32 -5.07
N ASP A 77 15.58 12.52 -4.03
CA ASP A 77 14.57 12.01 -3.12
C ASP A 77 14.18 13.02 -2.02
N ARG A 78 14.87 14.15 -1.97
CA ARG A 78 14.63 15.25 -1.03
C ARG A 78 13.86 16.35 -1.71
N ARG A 79 12.67 16.68 -1.22
CA ARG A 79 12.04 18.01 -1.29
C ARG A 79 10.77 17.96 -0.46
N SER A 80 10.58 18.99 0.36
CA SER A 80 9.65 19.18 1.49
C SER A 80 10.35 19.03 2.83
N CYS A 81 10.31 20.10 3.62
CA CYS A 81 10.93 20.34 4.94
C CYS A 81 12.45 20.11 5.06
N ASP A 82 13.14 19.75 3.97
CA ASP A 82 14.59 19.53 3.85
C ASP A 82 15.20 18.49 4.82
N GLU A 83 14.37 17.87 5.65
CA GLU A 83 14.73 16.78 6.55
C GLU A 83 14.55 15.41 5.88
N GLY A 84 15.50 15.08 5.01
CA GLY A 84 15.69 13.72 4.50
C GLY A 84 14.76 13.30 3.36
N SER A 85 14.61 11.99 3.20
CA SER A 85 13.90 11.37 2.07
C SER A 85 12.39 11.44 2.26
N GLN A 86 11.66 11.91 1.24
CA GLN A 86 10.21 12.01 1.32
C GLN A 86 9.54 10.64 1.17
N THR A 87 9.39 9.94 2.29
CA THR A 87 8.70 8.65 2.39
C THR A 87 7.32 8.80 3.03
N PRO A 88 6.40 7.83 2.89
CA PRO A 88 5.15 7.84 3.64
C PRO A 88 5.36 7.95 5.15
N LYS A 89 6.38 7.29 5.71
CA LYS A 89 6.75 7.42 7.14
C LYS A 89 7.11 8.86 7.48
N HIS A 90 7.91 9.51 6.64
CA HIS A 90 8.28 10.90 6.85
C HIS A 90 7.04 11.79 6.87
N ILE A 91 6.21 11.73 5.83
CA ILE A 91 4.99 12.56 5.72
C ILE A 91 4.04 12.33 6.90
N LEU A 92 3.78 11.08 7.26
CA LEU A 92 2.78 10.73 8.28
C LEU A 92 3.26 10.87 9.72
N MET A 93 4.57 10.77 10.00
CA MET A 93 5.06 10.61 11.38
C MET A 93 6.21 11.55 11.76
N GLN A 94 6.89 12.19 10.81
CA GLN A 94 8.15 12.89 11.09
C GLN A 94 8.15 14.33 10.61
N CYS A 95 7.49 14.60 9.47
CA CYS A 95 7.58 15.87 8.79
C CYS A 95 7.05 17.01 9.68
N PRO A 96 7.86 18.05 9.97
CA PRO A 96 7.48 19.15 10.85
C PRO A 96 6.30 19.96 10.29
N ARG A 97 6.16 20.01 8.96
CA ARG A 97 5.04 20.71 8.31
C ARG A 97 3.67 20.11 8.64
N TYR A 98 3.63 18.84 9.02
CA TYR A 98 2.41 18.13 9.36
C TYR A 98 2.29 17.87 10.86
N ILE A 99 2.95 18.66 11.72
CA ILE A 99 2.78 18.53 13.17
C ILE A 99 1.33 18.85 13.59
N ILE A 100 0.79 19.99 13.16
CA ILE A 100 -0.55 20.45 13.56
C ILE A 100 -1.64 19.47 13.08
N PRO A 101 -1.70 19.05 11.81
CA PRO A 101 -2.70 18.08 11.38
C PRO A 101 -2.63 16.72 12.09
N ARG A 102 -1.46 16.33 12.63
CA ARG A 102 -1.32 15.06 13.37
C ARG A 102 -1.94 15.12 14.76
N THR A 103 -1.99 16.30 15.38
CA THR A 103 -2.58 16.48 16.71
C THR A 103 -4.11 16.56 16.68
N GLU A 104 -4.69 16.68 15.49
CA GLU A 104 -6.15 16.79 15.27
C GLU A 104 -6.81 15.45 14.86
N LEU A 105 -6.02 14.35 14.81
CA LEU A 105 -6.49 12.99 14.53
C LEU A 105 -6.82 12.24 15.83
#